data_AF-A0AAP5I6F0-F1
#
_entry.id   AF-A0AAP5I6F0-F1
#
_cell.length_a   1.000
_cell.length_b   1.000
_cell.length_c   1.000
_cell.angle_alpha   90.00
_cell.angle_beta   90.00
_cell.angle_gamma   90.00
#
_symmetry.space_group_name_H-M   'P 1'
#
loop_
_entity.id
_entity.type
_entity.pdbx_description
1 polymer ?
#
loop_
_entity_poly.entity_id
_entity_poly.type
_entity_poly.pdbx_seq_one_letter_code
_entity_poly.pdbx_strand_id
1 'polypeptide(L)' 'MITNRMEAAKKAQQLHRQNLQRSVEQRLQVARAKGDEQLIRQLEAEMKYIG' A
#
# COMPACT_ATOMS: atom_id res chain seq x y z
N MET A 1 24.83 -3.81 22.96
CA MET A 1 24.49 -3.38 21.59
C MET A 1 23.00 -3.60 21.34
N ILE A 2 22.14 -2.63 21.67
CA ILE A 2 20.66 -2.72 21.53
C ILE A 2 20.18 -1.95 20.26
N THR A 3 21.10 -1.29 19.57
CA THR A 3 20.85 -0.42 18.41
C THR A 3 20.27 -1.15 17.19
N ASN A 4 20.46 -2.46 17.08
CA ASN A 4 20.07 -3.25 15.89
C ASN A 4 18.56 -3.48 15.76
N ARG A 5 17.81 -3.52 16.88
CA ARG A 5 16.36 -3.84 16.85
C ARG A 5 15.50 -2.64 16.43
N MET A 6 15.91 -1.43 16.80
CA MET A 6 15.21 -0.19 16.40
C MET A 6 15.43 0.14 14.93
N GLU A 7 16.63 -0.08 14.41
CA GLU A 7 16.96 0.07 12.98
C GLU A 7 16.19 -0.93 12.12
N ALA A 8 16.08 -2.18 12.57
CA ALA A 8 15.27 -3.20 11.91
C ALA A 8 13.77 -2.84 11.92
N ALA A 9 13.24 -2.31 13.03
CA ALA A 9 11.86 -1.85 13.13
C ALA A 9 11.57 -0.66 12.21
N LYS A 10 12.50 0.31 12.10
CA LYS A 10 12.40 1.43 11.16
C LYS A 10 12.40 0.95 9.70
N LYS A 11 13.31 0.06 9.34
CA LYS A 11 13.34 -0.57 8.00
C LYS A 11 12.06 -1.34 7.71
N ALA A 12 11.54 -2.10 8.68
CA ALA A 12 10.29 -2.83 8.54
C ALA A 12 9.10 -1.88 8.34
N GLN A 13 9.03 -0.76 9.07
CA GLN A 13 8.00 0.26 8.85
C GLN A 13 8.12 0.92 7.46
N GLN A 14 9.34 1.25 7.03
CA GLN A 14 9.56 1.85 5.71
C GLN A 14 9.19 0.87 4.58
N LEU A 15 9.59 -0.39 4.72
CA LEU A 15 9.24 -1.47 3.80
C LEU A 15 7.75 -1.73 3.80
N HIS A 16 7.10 -1.71 4.97
CA HIS A 16 5.66 -1.86 5.08
C HIS A 16 4.92 -0.73 4.37
N ARG A 17 5.36 0.53 4.51
CA ARG A 17 4.79 1.66 3.75
C ARG A 17 4.99 1.50 2.24
N GLN A 18 6.19 1.14 1.79
CA GLN A 18 6.44 0.88 0.36
C GLN A 18 5.61 -0.28 -0.18
N ASN A 19 5.48 -1.36 0.59
CA ASN A 19 4.66 -2.51 0.21
C ASN A 19 3.19 -2.14 0.16
N LEU A 20 2.70 -1.31 1.09
CA LEU A 20 1.33 -0.81 1.08
C LEU A 20 1.08 0.04 -0.17
N GLN A 21 1.95 1.00 -0.48
CA GLN A 21 1.88 1.81 -1.69
C GLN A 21 1.87 0.95 -2.95
N ARG A 22 2.86 0.04 -3.09
CA ARG A 22 2.96 -0.86 -4.23
C ARG A 22 1.75 -1.78 -4.35
N SER A 23 1.24 -2.32 -3.24
CA SER A 23 0.09 -3.22 -3.24
C SER A 23 -1.19 -2.51 -3.68
N VAL A 24 -1.41 -1.28 -3.20
CA VAL A 24 -2.56 -0.47 -3.61
C VAL A 24 -2.42 -0.04 -5.08
N GLU A 25 -1.25 0.41 -5.52
CA GLU A 25 -1.00 0.73 -6.94
C GLU A 25 -1.21 -0.48 -7.85
N GLN A 26 -0.73 -1.66 -7.46
CA GLN A 26 -0.93 -2.89 -8.22
C GLN A 26 -2.41 -3.29 -8.27
N ARG A 27 -3.13 -3.21 -7.15
CA ARG A 27 -4.57 -3.48 -7.12
C ARG A 27 -5.34 -2.52 -8.02
N LEU A 28 -4.95 -1.25 -8.04
CA LEU A 28 -5.57 -0.22 -8.88
C LEU A 28 -5.25 -0.43 -10.37
N GLN A 29 -4.01 -0.83 -10.72
CA GLN A 29 -3.64 -1.23 -12.07
C GLN A 29 -4.41 -2.48 -12.53
N VAL A 30 -4.55 -3.51 -11.69
CA VAL A 30 -5.28 -4.73 -12.02
C VAL A 30 -6.77 -4.42 -12.22
N ALA A 31 -7.37 -3.59 -11.37
CA ALA A 31 -8.75 -3.16 -11.51
C ALA A 31 -8.96 -2.37 -12.82
N ARG A 32 -8.03 -1.46 -13.17
CA ARG A 32 -8.02 -0.75 -14.46
C ARG A 32 -7.86 -1.69 -15.65
N ALA A 33 -6.93 -2.64 -15.58
CA ALA A 33 -6.68 -3.61 -16.64
C ALA A 33 -7.86 -4.56 -16.86
N LYS A 34 -8.59 -4.91 -15.78
CA LYS A 34 -9.83 -5.67 -15.86
C LYS A 34 -11.04 -4.86 -16.35
N GLY A 35 -10.95 -3.53 -16.37
CA GLY A 35 -12.10 -2.65 -16.63
C GLY A 35 -13.16 -2.71 -15.52
N ASP A 36 -12.75 -3.09 -14.30
CA ASP A 36 -13.66 -3.27 -13.17
C ASP A 36 -13.86 -1.93 -12.44
N GLU A 37 -14.67 -1.06 -13.04
CA GLU A 37 -14.94 0.30 -12.55
C GLU A 37 -15.52 0.32 -11.13
N GLN A 38 -16.27 -0.71 -10.73
CA GLN A 38 -16.76 -0.87 -9.36
C GLN A 38 -15.61 -1.03 -8.37
N LEU A 39 -14.65 -1.91 -8.69
CA LEU A 39 -13.49 -2.16 -7.85
C LEU A 39 -12.54 -0.95 -7.80
N ILE A 40 -12.37 -0.22 -8.91
CA ILE A 40 -11.60 1.03 -8.94
C ILE A 40 -12.24 2.07 -8.02
N ARG A 41 -13.56 2.28 -8.13
CA ARG A 41 -14.28 3.23 -7.27
C ARG A 41 -14.18 2.88 -5.79
N GLN A 42 -14.26 1.60 -5.44
CA GLN A 42 -14.07 1.15 -4.06
C GLN A 42 -12.64 1.41 -3.58
N LEU A 43 -11.63 1.08 -4.37
CA LEU A 43 -10.22 1.32 -4.03
C LEU A 43 -9.89 2.82 -3.92
N GLU A 44 -10.45 3.66 -4.79
CA GLU A 44 -10.30 5.12 -4.71
C GLU A 44 -11.01 5.70 -3.48
N ALA A 45 -12.19 5.18 -3.13
CA ALA A 45 -12.89 5.56 -1.91
C ALA A 45 -12.11 5.15 -0.65
N GLU A 46 -11.52 3.96 -0.63
CA GLU A 46 -10.65 3.51 0.46
C GLU A 46 -9.37 4.35 0.56
N MET A 47 -8.70 4.67 -0.55
CA MET A 47 -7.56 5.59 -0.55
C MET A 47 -7.95 6.97 0.03
N LYS A 48 -9.12 7.48 -0.33
CA LYS A 48 -9.61 8.78 0.12
C LYS A 48 -10.03 8.78 1.60
N TYR A 49 -10.36 7.62 2.16
CA TYR A 49 -10.68 7.45 3.58
C TYR A 49 -9.43 7.26 4.45
N ILE A 50 -8.35 6.71 3.87
CA ILE A 50 -7.08 6.47 4.56
C ILE A 50 -6.17 7.71 4.56
N GLY A 51 -6.36 8.66 3.63
CA GLY A 51 -5.66 9.94 3.56
C GLY A 51 -6.23 11.00 4.49
#